data_AF-A0A7V9RHY9-F1
#
_entry.id   AF-A0A7V9RHY9-F1
#
_cell.length_a   1.000
_cell.length_b   1.000
_cell.length_c   1.000
_cell.angle_alpha   90.00
_cell.angle_beta   90.00
_cell.angle_gamma   90.00
#
_symmetry.space_group_name_H-M   'P 1'
#
loop_
_entity.id
_entity.type
_entity.pdbx_description
1 polymer ?
#
loop_
_entity_poly.entity_id
_entity_poly.type
_entity_poly.pdbx_seq_one_letter_code
_entity_poly.pdbx_strand_id
1 'polypeptide(L)' 'MASNTSATRVKRKNKHESQGRRRKNKLAKRSTVSTTELFAALGEPGKPAPRS' A
#
# COMPACT_ATOMS: atom_id res chain seq x y z
N MET A 1 -31.21 -7.63 1.05
CA MET A 1 -30.15 -7.33 0.06
C MET A 1 -29.92 -5.83 0.03
N ALA A 2 -28.70 -5.35 0.24
CA ALA A 2 -28.41 -3.93 0.14
C ALA A 2 -28.51 -3.48 -1.33
N SER A 3 -29.66 -2.94 -1.70
CA SER A 3 -29.88 -2.32 -3.01
C SER A 3 -28.76 -1.31 -3.28
N ASN A 4 -28.20 -1.29 -4.50
CA ASN A 4 -27.22 -0.29 -4.91
C ASN A 4 -27.88 1.10 -4.91
N THR A 5 -28.00 1.71 -3.73
CA THR A 5 -28.56 3.04 -3.56
C THR A 5 -27.63 4.08 -4.18
N SER A 6 -28.18 5.25 -4.53
CA SER A 6 -27.42 6.41 -5.00
C SER A 6 -26.20 6.70 -4.12
N ALA A 7 -26.35 6.58 -2.79
CA ALA A 7 -25.27 6.73 -1.82
C ALA A 7 -24.10 5.75 -2.04
N THR A 8 -24.37 4.48 -2.36
CA THR A 8 -23.30 3.49 -2.63
C THR A 8 -22.57 3.78 -3.95
N ARG A 9 -23.29 4.28 -4.97
CA ARG A 9 -22.71 4.67 -6.25
C ARG A 9 -21.76 5.86 -6.11
N VAL A 10 -22.16 6.89 -5.34
CA VAL A 10 -21.32 8.06 -5.04
C VAL A 10 -20.06 7.64 -4.26
N LYS A 11 -20.20 6.79 -3.24
CA LYS A 11 -19.05 6.25 -2.48
C LYS A 11 -18.06 5.52 -3.39
N ARG A 12 -18.56 4.70 -4.33
CA ARG A 12 -17.72 3.95 -5.28
C ARG A 12 -16.96 4.90 -6.22
N LYS A 13 -17.66 5.91 -6.78
CA LYS A 13 -17.06 6.95 -7.62
C LYS A 13 -15.94 7.69 -6.90
N ASN A 14 -16.22 8.21 -5.70
CA ASN A 14 -15.24 8.96 -4.91
C ASN A 14 -14.03 8.10 -4.52
N LYS A 15 -14.22 6.80 -4.24
CA LYS A 15 -13.12 5.87 -3.94
C LYS A 15 -12.19 5.71 -5.16
N HIS A 16 -12.75 5.61 -6.36
CA HIS A 16 -11.97 5.48 -7.59
C HIS A 16 -11.22 6.79 -7.91
N GLU A 17 -11.91 7.93 -7.90
CA GLU A 17 -11.32 9.24 -8.20
C GLU A 17 -10.19 9.61 -7.20
N SER A 18 -10.38 9.30 -5.92
CA SER A 18 -9.38 9.60 -4.88
C SER A 18 -8.23 8.59 -4.79
N GLN A 19 -8.28 7.47 -5.52
CA GLN A 19 -7.31 6.38 -5.39
C GLN A 19 -5.89 6.83 -5.76
N GLY A 20 -5.74 7.58 -6.85
CA GLY A 20 -4.44 8.10 -7.30
C GLY A 20 -3.80 9.04 -6.28
N ARG A 21 -4.59 9.99 -5.75
CA ARG A 21 -4.12 10.94 -4.72
C ARG A 21 -3.73 10.22 -3.42
N ARG A 22 -4.54 9.25 -2.98
CA ARG A 22 -4.23 8.43 -1.79
C ARG A 22 -2.93 7.64 -1.96
N ARG A 23 -2.71 7.03 -3.12
CA ARG A 23 -1.47 6.31 -3.44
C ARG A 23 -0.26 7.23 -3.38
N LYS A 24 -0.32 8.38 -4.04
CA LYS A 24 0.78 9.37 -4.04
C LYS A 24 1.07 9.88 -2.63
N ASN A 25 0.05 10.19 -1.83
CA ASN A 25 0.23 10.62 -0.45
C ASN A 25 0.87 9.53 0.44
N LYS A 26 0.53 8.25 0.21
CA LYS A 26 1.15 7.13 0.95
C LYS A 26 2.63 6.99 0.58
N LEU A 27 2.97 7.11 -0.70
CA LEU A 27 4.35 7.06 -1.17
C LEU A 27 5.17 8.27 -0.71
N ALA A 28 4.59 9.47 -0.73
CA ALA A 28 5.26 10.69 -0.31
C ALA A 28 5.69 10.67 1.17
N LYS A 29 5.04 9.87 2.03
CA LYS A 29 5.43 9.71 3.44
C LYS A 29 6.76 8.98 3.64
N ARG A 30 7.26 8.27 2.63
CA ARG A 30 8.53 7.54 2.68
C ARG A 30 9.33 7.84 1.43
N SER A 31 10.26 8.78 1.53
CA SER A 31 11.20 9.13 0.45
C SER A 31 12.26 8.04 0.23
N THR A 32 12.58 7.28 1.27
CA THR A 32 13.53 6.16 1.24
C THR A 32 12.89 4.89 1.81
N VAL A 33 13.17 3.77 1.14
CA VAL A 33 12.82 2.43 1.62
C VAL A 33 13.67 2.14 2.86
N SER A 34 13.08 1.62 3.94
CA SER A 34 13.87 1.30 5.14
C SER A 34 14.87 0.19 4.85
N THR A 35 15.96 0.13 5.60
CA THR A 35 16.95 -0.96 5.48
C THR A 35 16.29 -2.34 5.59
N THR A 36 15.31 -2.50 6.49
CA THR A 36 14.51 -3.72 6.63
C THR A 36 13.74 -4.11 5.37
N GLU A 37 13.19 -3.12 4.65
CA GLU A 37 12.46 -3.35 3.40
C GLU A 37 13.43 -3.62 2.23
N LEU A 38 14.58 -2.97 2.20
CA LEU A 38 15.63 -3.18 1.20
C LEU A 38 16.24 -4.58 1.28
N PHE A 39 16.47 -5.08 2.49
CA PHE A 39 17.16 -6.35 2.73
C PHE A 39 16.21 -7.50 3.10
N ALA A 40 14.89 -7.35 2.91
CA ALA A 40 13.89 -8.37 3.27
C ALA A 40 14.15 -9.75 2.62
N ALA A 41 14.72 -9.77 1.40
CA ALA A 41 15.08 -11.00 0.69
C ALA A 41 16.42 -11.61 1.16
N LEU A 42 17.22 -10.86 1.92
CA LEU A 42 18.59 -11.22 2.30
C LEU A 42 18.69 -11.70 3.76
N GLY A 43 17.59 -11.68 4.51
CA GLY A 43 17.54 -12.05 5.93
C GLY A 43 17.91 -10.90 6.86
N GLU A 44 17.97 -11.17 8.17
CA GLU A 44 18.40 -10.17 9.14
C GLU A 44 19.90 -9.87 9.00
N PRO A 45 20.32 -8.59 9.02
CA PRO A 45 21.73 -8.25 8.96
C PRO A 45 22.49 -8.90 10.13
N GLY A 46 23.52 -9.69 9.80
CA GLY A 46 24.31 -10.45 10.76
C GLY A 46 23.88 -11.91 10.94
N LYS A 47 22.81 -12.37 10.28
CA LYS A 47 22.42 -13.78 10.23
C LYS A 47 22.56 -14.33 8.81
N PRO A 48 22.90 -15.62 8.64
CA PRO A 48 22.98 -16.22 7.32
C PRO A 48 21.61 -16.14 6.62
N ALA A 49 21.61 -15.84 5.33
CA ALA A 49 20.39 -15.80 4.53
C ALA A 49 19.66 -17.15 4.62
N PRO A 50 18.32 -17.15 4.77
CA PRO A 50 17.56 -18.39 4.88
C PRO A 50 17.77 -19.24 3.63
N ARG A 51 18.07 -20.53 3.83
CA ARG A 51 18.21 -21.50 2.74
C ARG A 51 16.86 -21.61 2.03
N SER A 52 16.83 -21.25 0.74
CA SER A 52 15.68 -21.37 -0.17
C SER A 52 15.22 -22.80 -0.31
#